data_AF-A0A1V6V1T6-F1
#
_entry.id   AF-A0A1V6V1T6-F1
#
_cell.length_a   1.000
_cell.length_b   1.000
_cell.length_c   1.000
_cell.angle_alpha   90.00
_cell.angle_beta   90.00
_cell.angle_gamma   90.00
#
_symmetry.space_group_name_H-M   'P 1'
#
loop_
_entity.id
_entity.type
_entity.pdbx_description
1 polymer ?
#
loop_
_entity_poly.entity_id
_entity_poly.type
_entity_poly.pdbx_seq_one_letter_code
_entity_poly.pdbx_strand_id
1 'polypeptide(L)'
;MRSVSSIALLSAIGAASAQAVTSSAPGSTFSTSVSSTGRPSSTPLIPPHPTGSGSFAKVDGLKFNIDGETKYFPGTNAYWLPFLTKDTDVDSVFKNLQKSGLKILRTWGFNDVNTAPTDGTVYFQVHDKATGTSTVNTGADGLERLDYVVSAAEKYGIKLIIPFVNYWDDYGGMSAYIAAYGGSKTEWYTDEKIQGVYQAYIKAVVSRYSDSPAIFAWELANEPRCSSCKTDVISSWVAKTAAYIKSLDSNHMVTTGEEGMGLTVGSDDTYPYGDSEGNDFAKNLAAPDIDFGTFHLYVADWGITDNAWGNSWVKSHAKVCDAAGKPCLFEEYGIKDDHCSDSVDWQKTALTTAGNAADLFWQYGQQLSYGPSPNDHYTIYYDTPDWKCGVADHVSQASE
;
A
#
# COMPACT_ATOMS: atom_id res chain seq x y z
N MET A 1 -21.96 -15.76 -3.32
CA MET A 1 -22.54 -16.65 -4.36
C MET A 1 -22.06 -16.18 -5.72
N ARG A 2 -21.03 -16.81 -6.28
CA ARG A 2 -20.49 -16.46 -7.61
C ARG A 2 -20.98 -17.50 -8.62
N SER A 3 -21.70 -17.04 -9.64
CA SER A 3 -22.17 -17.88 -10.75
C SER A 3 -21.20 -17.72 -11.92
N VAL A 4 -20.60 -18.85 -12.30
CA VAL A 4 -19.76 -19.01 -13.48
C VAL A 4 -20.67 -19.17 -14.70
N SER A 5 -20.35 -18.56 -15.83
CA SER A 5 -20.92 -18.93 -17.12
C SER A 5 -19.91 -18.76 -18.23
N SER A 6 -19.47 -19.90 -18.73
CA SER A 6 -18.68 -20.10 -19.93
C SER A 6 -19.59 -20.07 -21.16
N ILE A 7 -19.22 -19.34 -22.22
CA ILE A 7 -19.62 -19.68 -23.60
C ILE A 7 -18.44 -19.41 -24.55
N ALA A 8 -18.18 -20.41 -25.40
CA ALA A 8 -17.07 -20.52 -26.33
C ALA A 8 -17.31 -19.82 -27.68
N LEU A 9 -16.19 -19.60 -28.36
CA LEU A 9 -15.98 -18.99 -29.67
C LEU A 9 -16.77 -19.62 -30.83
N LEU A 10 -17.13 -18.77 -31.80
CA LEU A 10 -17.07 -19.12 -33.23
C LEU A 10 -16.31 -18.04 -34.01
N SER A 11 -15.36 -18.51 -34.81
CA SER A 11 -14.49 -17.78 -35.71
C SER A 11 -15.13 -17.59 -37.09
N ALA A 12 -14.87 -16.45 -37.73
CA ALA A 12 -14.95 -16.30 -39.18
C ALA A 12 -13.93 -15.26 -39.66
N ILE A 13 -13.10 -15.70 -40.61
CA ILE A 13 -12.04 -14.97 -41.30
C ILE A 13 -12.66 -14.11 -42.40
N GLY A 14 -12.22 -12.86 -42.52
CA GLY A 14 -12.52 -11.98 -43.65
C GLY A 14 -11.41 -10.94 -43.83
N ALA A 15 -10.57 -11.15 -44.84
CA ALA A 15 -9.52 -10.20 -45.24
C ALA A 15 -10.12 -9.02 -46.01
N ALA A 16 -9.68 -7.80 -45.68
CA ALA A 16 -9.80 -6.64 -46.56
C ALA A 16 -8.63 -5.68 -46.32
N SER A 17 -7.95 -5.34 -47.42
CA SER A 17 -6.78 -4.47 -47.48
C SER A 17 -7.15 -3.00 -47.69
N ALA A 18 -6.20 -2.13 -47.29
CA ALA A 18 -6.00 -0.73 -47.71
C ALA A 18 -6.96 0.27 -47.03
N GLN A 19 -6.56 1.45 -46.52
CA GLN A 19 -5.56 2.45 -46.95
C GLN A 19 -5.16 3.34 -45.75
N ALA A 20 -3.92 3.86 -45.73
CA ALA A 20 -3.48 4.87 -44.77
C ALA A 20 -4.15 6.22 -45.07
N VAL A 21 -4.86 6.77 -44.08
CA VAL A 21 -5.34 8.17 -44.09
C VAL A 21 -4.66 8.89 -42.92
N THR A 22 -3.72 9.76 -43.25
CA THR A 22 -3.15 10.74 -42.32
C THR A 22 -4.21 11.81 -42.05
N SER A 23 -4.75 11.86 -40.83
CA SER A 23 -5.48 13.03 -40.32
C SER A 23 -4.70 13.65 -39.17
N SER A 24 -4.22 14.88 -39.41
CA SER A 24 -3.71 15.77 -38.38
C SER A 24 -4.90 16.39 -37.63
N ALA A 25 -5.08 16.03 -36.36
CA ALA A 25 -6.01 16.71 -35.47
C ALA A 25 -5.27 17.76 -34.62
N PRO A 26 -5.86 18.93 -34.35
CA PRO A 26 -5.22 19.99 -33.58
C PRO A 26 -5.19 19.63 -32.09
N GLY A 27 -4.08 19.96 -31.43
CA GLY A 27 -3.91 19.77 -29.99
C GLY A 27 -4.94 20.57 -29.20
N SER A 28 -5.74 19.87 -28.40
CA SER A 28 -6.58 20.47 -27.38
C SER A 28 -5.78 20.52 -26.08
N THR A 29 -5.21 21.67 -25.76
CA THR A 29 -4.64 21.94 -24.44
C THR A 29 -5.77 22.06 -23.43
N PHE A 30 -5.97 21.04 -22.60
CA PHE A 30 -6.85 21.12 -21.44
C PHE A 30 -6.05 21.63 -20.22
N SER A 31 -6.57 22.66 -19.56
CA SER A 31 -6.02 23.19 -18.32
C SER A 31 -6.61 22.41 -17.14
N THR A 32 -5.77 21.73 -16.37
CA THR A 32 -6.12 21.08 -15.10
C THR A 32 -6.07 22.12 -13.97
N SER A 33 -7.16 22.89 -13.80
CA SER A 33 -7.30 23.76 -12.63
C SER A 33 -7.80 22.95 -11.44
N VAL A 34 -6.90 22.60 -10.52
CA VAL A 34 -7.25 22.21 -9.15
C VAL A 34 -7.62 23.49 -8.40
N SER A 35 -8.91 23.71 -8.15
CA SER A 35 -9.37 24.83 -7.33
C SER A 35 -9.30 24.44 -5.86
N SER A 36 -8.35 25.01 -5.12
CA SER A 36 -8.43 25.05 -3.66
C SER A 36 -9.46 26.12 -3.27
N THR A 37 -10.65 25.74 -2.82
CA THR A 37 -11.61 26.68 -2.24
C THR A 37 -11.19 27.06 -0.82
N GLY A 38 -10.11 27.84 -0.70
CA GLY A 38 -9.71 28.46 0.55
C GLY A 38 -10.46 29.78 0.76
N ARG A 39 -11.36 29.82 1.74
CA ARG A 39 -11.68 31.09 2.43
C ARG A 39 -10.38 31.59 3.07
N PRO A 40 -10.04 32.89 3.05
CA PRO A 40 -8.83 33.36 3.72
C PRO A 40 -9.03 33.22 5.23
N SER A 41 -8.64 32.08 5.78
CA SER A 41 -8.50 31.89 7.20
C SER A 41 -7.10 32.35 7.55
N SER A 42 -7.01 33.44 8.31
CA SER A 42 -5.77 33.96 8.90
C SER A 42 -5.30 33.09 10.06
N THR A 43 -5.42 31.77 9.94
CA THR A 43 -4.88 30.83 10.92
C THR A 43 -3.36 30.84 10.78
N PRO A 44 -2.59 30.99 11.87
CA PRO A 44 -1.14 30.90 11.81
C PRO A 44 -0.77 29.55 11.18
N LEU A 45 0.23 29.55 10.29
CA LEU A 45 0.98 28.33 9.96
C LEU A 45 1.31 27.64 11.29
N ILE A 46 0.85 26.39 11.41
CA ILE A 46 1.19 25.54 12.56
C ILE A 46 2.72 25.60 12.69
N PRO A 47 3.28 25.91 13.86
CA PRO A 47 4.73 25.94 14.04
C PRO A 47 5.32 24.59 13.63
N PRO A 48 6.56 24.55 13.10
CA PRO A 48 7.20 23.28 12.73
C PRO A 48 7.08 22.30 13.90
N HIS A 49 6.56 21.11 13.60
CA HIS A 49 6.41 20.03 14.58
C HIS A 49 7.74 19.85 15.31
N PRO A 50 7.75 19.60 16.63
CA PRO A 50 8.98 19.29 17.33
C PRO A 50 9.57 18.04 16.67
N THR A 51 10.71 18.20 16.00
CA THR A 51 11.46 17.08 15.42
C THR A 51 11.78 16.12 16.57
N GLY A 52 11.01 15.03 16.67
CA GLY A 52 11.43 13.88 17.44
C GLY A 52 12.84 13.51 16.98
N SER A 53 13.72 13.16 17.91
CA SER A 53 15.13 12.85 17.63
C SER A 53 15.37 11.60 16.77
N GLY A 54 14.35 11.11 16.06
CA GLY A 54 14.43 9.93 15.20
C GLY A 54 15.09 10.27 13.87
N SER A 55 15.82 9.31 13.31
CA SER A 55 16.38 9.42 11.96
C SER A 55 15.38 8.85 10.95
N PHE A 56 15.47 9.32 9.70
CA PHE A 56 14.73 8.69 8.59
C PHE A 56 15.11 7.20 8.49
N ALA A 57 14.10 6.34 8.37
CA ALA A 57 14.31 4.93 8.13
C ALA A 57 14.94 4.74 6.74
N LYS A 58 15.82 3.76 6.60
CA LYS A 58 16.54 3.51 5.35
C LYS A 58 16.89 2.04 5.18
N VAL A 59 17.21 1.66 3.96
CA VAL A 59 17.89 0.39 3.66
C VAL A 59 19.32 0.42 4.17
N ASP A 60 19.78 -0.68 4.76
CA ASP A 60 21.17 -0.94 5.12
C ASP A 60 21.52 -2.39 4.76
N GLY A 61 22.14 -2.56 3.58
CA GLY A 61 22.32 -3.87 2.95
C GLY A 61 20.97 -4.52 2.62
N LEU A 62 20.76 -5.75 3.11
CA LEU A 62 19.49 -6.49 2.96
C LEU A 62 18.60 -6.37 4.20
N LYS A 63 18.81 -5.33 5.01
CA LYS A 63 18.02 -5.04 6.22
C LYS A 63 17.55 -3.59 6.20
N PHE A 64 16.73 -3.23 7.18
CA PHE A 64 16.38 -1.84 7.44
C PHE A 64 17.16 -1.30 8.62
N ASN A 65 17.47 -0.01 8.59
CA ASN A 65 17.93 0.77 9.73
C ASN A 65 16.78 1.66 10.20
N ILE A 66 16.31 1.44 11.43
CA ILE A 66 15.31 2.28 12.08
C ILE A 66 15.95 2.88 13.33
N ASP A 67 16.04 4.21 13.37
CA ASP A 67 16.58 4.96 14.51
C ASP A 67 17.99 4.48 14.97
N GLY A 68 18.83 4.10 14.00
CA GLY A 68 20.21 3.66 14.24
C GLY A 68 20.39 2.15 14.41
N GLU A 69 19.30 1.37 14.49
CA GLU A 69 19.38 -0.09 14.62
C GLU A 69 19.16 -0.78 13.26
N THR A 70 20.18 -1.48 12.75
CA THR A 70 20.06 -2.32 11.54
C THR A 70 19.74 -3.76 11.91
N LYS A 71 18.49 -4.17 11.72
CA LYS A 71 18.03 -5.53 12.05
C LYS A 71 16.76 -5.91 11.29
N TYR A 72 16.20 -7.07 11.65
CA TYR A 72 14.87 -7.49 11.20
C TYR A 72 13.79 -6.80 12.04
N PHE A 73 12.67 -6.38 11.44
CA PHE A 73 11.59 -5.69 12.15
C PHE A 73 10.22 -6.34 11.93
N PRO A 74 9.59 -6.89 12.97
CA PRO A 74 8.18 -7.21 12.93
C PRO A 74 7.31 -5.93 12.98
N GLY A 75 6.22 -5.94 12.24
CA GLY A 75 5.25 -4.87 12.14
C GLY A 75 3.82 -5.39 11.99
N THR A 76 2.90 -4.51 11.60
CA THR A 76 1.48 -4.87 11.38
C THR A 76 0.80 -3.92 10.40
N ASN A 77 -0.39 -4.31 9.94
CA ASN A 77 -1.32 -3.45 9.20
C ASN A 77 -2.45 -2.94 10.10
N ALA A 78 -2.89 -1.69 9.90
CA ALA A 78 -4.12 -1.14 10.48
C ALA A 78 -4.74 -0.10 9.53
N TYR A 79 -5.41 -0.57 8.47
CA TYR A 79 -5.97 0.30 7.42
C TYR A 79 -6.98 1.33 7.95
N TRP A 80 -7.70 0.95 9.00
CA TRP A 80 -8.82 1.71 9.58
C TRP A 80 -8.38 2.87 10.47
N LEU A 81 -7.10 2.91 10.87
CA LEU A 81 -6.56 3.86 11.84
C LEU A 81 -6.75 5.34 11.44
N PRO A 82 -6.50 5.75 10.18
CA PRO A 82 -6.60 7.16 9.77
C PRO A 82 -8.04 7.64 9.66
N PHE A 83 -9.02 6.75 9.81
CA PHE A 83 -10.45 7.06 9.73
C PHE A 83 -11.11 7.17 11.10
N LEU A 84 -10.35 6.91 12.18
CA LEU A 84 -10.81 7.18 13.54
C LEU A 84 -10.91 8.68 13.78
N THR A 85 -11.97 9.12 14.46
CA THR A 85 -12.21 10.54 14.81
C THR A 85 -11.84 10.90 16.25
N LYS A 86 -11.40 9.92 17.05
CA LYS A 86 -10.96 10.12 18.43
C LYS A 86 -9.46 9.89 18.56
N ASP A 87 -8.76 10.96 18.87
CA ASP A 87 -7.32 10.99 19.09
C ASP A 87 -6.86 10.04 20.20
N THR A 88 -7.67 9.85 21.24
CA THR A 88 -7.40 8.88 22.32
C THR A 88 -7.39 7.44 21.84
N ASP A 89 -8.22 7.09 20.84
CA ASP A 89 -8.23 5.76 20.25
C ASP A 89 -6.96 5.56 19.40
N VAL A 90 -6.57 6.56 18.60
CA VAL A 90 -5.31 6.54 17.83
C VAL A 90 -4.09 6.39 18.75
N ASP A 91 -3.99 7.22 19.80
CA ASP A 91 -2.92 7.14 20.80
C ASP A 91 -2.84 5.75 21.45
N SER A 92 -3.99 5.13 21.74
CA SER A 92 -4.02 3.81 22.37
C SER A 92 -3.45 2.70 21.48
N VAL A 93 -3.68 2.78 20.16
CA VAL A 93 -3.09 1.87 19.17
C VAL A 93 -1.58 2.00 19.21
N PHE A 94 -1.05 3.20 19.01
CA PHE A 94 0.39 3.43 18.98
C PHE A 94 1.10 3.07 20.29
N LYS A 95 0.45 3.33 21.44
CA LYS A 95 0.95 2.91 22.75
C LYS A 95 1.06 1.38 22.86
N ASN A 96 0.08 0.64 22.36
CA ASN A 96 0.09 -0.83 22.39
C ASN A 96 1.12 -1.41 21.41
N LEU A 97 1.28 -0.82 20.22
CA LEU A 97 2.34 -1.19 19.26
C LEU A 97 3.73 -0.99 19.88
N GLN A 98 3.98 0.20 20.45
CA GLN A 98 5.24 0.50 21.14
C GLN A 98 5.52 -0.50 22.27
N LYS A 99 4.51 -0.78 23.12
CA LYS A 99 4.65 -1.73 24.24
C LYS A 99 4.95 -3.15 23.74
N SER A 100 4.46 -3.51 22.57
CA SER A 100 4.62 -4.84 21.97
C SER A 100 5.91 -4.98 21.17
N GLY A 101 6.71 -3.92 21.01
CA GLY A 101 7.95 -3.94 20.26
C GLY A 101 7.78 -3.90 18.74
N LEU A 102 6.56 -3.71 18.23
CA LEU A 102 6.33 -3.51 16.79
C LEU A 102 6.82 -2.12 16.39
N LYS A 103 7.56 -2.03 15.29
CA LYS A 103 8.21 -0.77 14.86
C LYS A 103 7.68 -0.20 13.56
N ILE A 104 7.05 -1.03 12.73
CA ILE A 104 6.51 -0.64 11.43
C ILE A 104 4.99 -0.84 11.48
N LEU A 105 4.25 0.18 11.04
CA LEU A 105 2.80 0.13 10.88
C LEU A 105 2.44 0.58 9.46
N ARG A 106 1.73 -0.26 8.71
CA ARG A 106 1.16 0.12 7.42
C ARG A 106 -0.28 0.58 7.59
N THR A 107 -0.64 1.75 7.03
CA THR A 107 -1.94 2.39 7.23
C THR A 107 -2.35 3.29 6.07
N TRP A 108 -3.65 3.41 5.78
CA TRP A 108 -4.08 3.85 4.44
C TRP A 108 -3.95 5.35 4.28
N GLY A 109 -3.15 5.77 3.31
CA GLY A 109 -3.02 7.17 2.91
C GLY A 109 -4.09 7.65 1.96
N PHE A 110 -5.13 6.86 1.71
CA PHE A 110 -6.22 7.13 0.77
C PHE A 110 -7.59 6.91 1.41
N ASN A 111 -8.58 7.66 0.92
CA ASN A 111 -10.00 7.45 1.16
C ASN A 111 -10.76 8.24 0.09
N ASP A 112 -11.01 7.58 -1.03
CA ASP A 112 -11.55 8.16 -2.25
C ASP A 112 -13.07 7.98 -2.31
N VAL A 113 -13.79 9.04 -2.66
CA VAL A 113 -15.25 9.03 -2.81
C VAL A 113 -15.67 9.71 -4.11
N ASN A 114 -16.84 9.37 -4.65
CA ASN A 114 -17.39 10.07 -5.82
C ASN A 114 -18.40 11.18 -5.46
N THR A 115 -18.76 11.27 -4.19
CA THR A 115 -19.61 12.32 -3.63
C THR A 115 -19.19 12.51 -2.19
N ALA A 116 -19.06 13.76 -1.74
CA ALA A 116 -18.74 14.04 -0.36
C ALA A 116 -19.79 13.38 0.55
N PRO A 117 -19.39 12.59 1.55
CA PRO A 117 -20.32 11.94 2.48
C PRO A 117 -20.98 12.97 3.39
N THR A 118 -21.92 12.53 4.23
CA THR A 118 -22.53 13.38 5.26
C THR A 118 -21.50 13.86 6.28
N ASP A 119 -21.72 15.07 6.82
CA ASP A 119 -20.86 15.72 7.83
C ASP A 119 -20.38 14.75 8.92
N GLY A 120 -19.05 14.68 9.11
CA GLY A 120 -18.40 13.87 10.13
C GLY A 120 -17.92 12.48 9.69
N THR A 121 -18.19 12.06 8.45
CA THR A 121 -17.57 10.86 7.86
C THR A 121 -16.24 11.22 7.22
N VAL A 122 -15.18 10.50 7.59
CA VAL A 122 -13.84 10.78 7.07
C VAL A 122 -13.75 10.41 5.58
N TYR A 123 -13.22 11.33 4.78
CA TYR A 123 -12.83 11.11 3.37
C TYR A 123 -11.64 12.01 3.01
N PHE A 124 -10.73 11.54 2.16
CA PHE A 124 -9.52 12.30 1.83
C PHE A 124 -9.57 12.95 0.46
N GLN A 125 -10.28 12.35 -0.49
CA GLN A 125 -10.40 12.91 -1.83
C GLN A 125 -11.77 12.59 -2.43
N VAL A 126 -12.39 13.60 -3.06
CA VAL A 126 -13.63 13.44 -3.81
C VAL A 126 -13.37 13.58 -5.31
N HIS A 127 -13.86 12.64 -6.10
CA HIS A 127 -13.82 12.62 -7.56
C HIS A 127 -15.21 12.90 -8.13
N ASP A 128 -15.49 14.16 -8.45
CA ASP A 128 -16.80 14.60 -8.93
C ASP A 128 -16.91 14.42 -10.45
N LYS A 129 -17.77 13.49 -10.86
CA LYS A 129 -18.06 13.20 -12.26
C LYS A 129 -18.75 14.37 -12.98
N ALA A 130 -19.61 15.12 -12.31
CA ALA A 130 -20.40 16.17 -12.93
C ALA A 130 -19.52 17.36 -13.33
N THR A 131 -18.53 17.70 -12.50
CA THR A 131 -17.56 18.74 -12.79
C THR A 131 -16.31 18.21 -13.50
N GLY A 132 -16.05 16.90 -13.43
CA GLY A 132 -14.85 16.28 -13.97
C GLY A 132 -13.59 16.72 -13.21
N THR A 133 -13.72 17.00 -11.91
CA THR A 133 -12.65 17.51 -11.04
C THR A 133 -12.50 16.64 -9.79
N SER A 134 -11.31 16.67 -9.19
CA SER A 134 -11.05 16.05 -7.89
C SER A 134 -10.63 17.09 -6.88
N THR A 135 -11.08 16.94 -5.64
CA THR A 135 -10.76 17.84 -4.53
C THR A 135 -10.24 17.05 -3.35
N VAL A 136 -9.08 17.43 -2.82
CA VAL A 136 -8.49 16.85 -1.61
C VAL A 136 -9.09 17.54 -0.39
N ASN A 137 -9.63 16.74 0.54
CA ASN A 137 -10.14 17.23 1.82
C ASN A 137 -8.97 17.41 2.80
N THR A 138 -8.65 18.67 3.10
CA THR A 138 -7.59 19.04 4.04
C THR A 138 -8.12 19.47 5.40
N GLY A 139 -9.43 19.31 5.65
CA GLY A 139 -10.07 19.67 6.92
C GLY A 139 -10.06 18.55 7.97
N ALA A 140 -10.80 18.80 9.06
CA ALA A 140 -10.85 17.96 10.25
C ALA A 140 -11.38 16.53 10.03
N ASP A 141 -12.24 16.32 9.03
CA ASP A 141 -12.72 15.01 8.57
C ASP A 141 -11.99 14.53 7.30
N GLY A 142 -10.84 15.14 6.99
CA GLY A 142 -9.98 14.78 5.88
C GLY A 142 -8.57 14.45 6.34
N LEU A 143 -7.57 14.98 5.63
CA LEU A 143 -6.16 14.69 5.90
C LEU A 143 -5.68 15.12 7.30
N GLU A 144 -6.40 15.96 8.04
CA GLU A 144 -6.07 16.22 9.47
C GLU A 144 -6.17 14.95 10.33
N ARG A 145 -6.95 13.94 9.93
CA ARG A 145 -6.97 12.65 10.61
C ARG A 145 -5.68 11.85 10.37
N LEU A 146 -5.13 11.92 9.16
CA LEU A 146 -3.83 11.34 8.84
C LEU A 146 -2.69 12.12 9.51
N ASP A 147 -2.80 13.45 9.63
CA ASP A 147 -1.82 14.25 10.39
C ASP A 147 -1.69 13.76 11.83
N TYR A 148 -2.82 13.46 12.49
CA TYR A 148 -2.80 12.98 13.87
C TYR A 148 -2.16 11.59 13.96
N VAL A 149 -2.39 10.71 12.98
CA VAL A 149 -1.73 9.40 12.90
C VAL A 149 -0.21 9.56 12.77
N VAL A 150 0.27 10.45 11.90
CA VAL A 150 1.71 10.74 11.76
C VAL A 150 2.28 11.32 13.06
N SER A 151 1.60 12.29 13.67
CA SER A 151 2.06 12.88 14.93
C SER A 151 2.08 11.87 16.08
N ALA A 152 1.13 10.93 16.13
CA ALA A 152 1.14 9.86 17.12
C ALA A 152 2.28 8.86 16.83
N ALA A 153 2.53 8.51 15.57
CA ALA A 153 3.67 7.68 15.18
C ALA A 153 5.01 8.28 15.63
N GLU A 154 5.20 9.59 15.44
CA GLU A 154 6.37 10.33 15.95
C GLU A 154 6.49 10.22 17.47
N LYS A 155 5.39 10.50 18.19
CA LYS A 155 5.33 10.46 19.66
C LYS A 155 5.67 9.08 20.24
N TYR A 156 5.26 8.01 19.58
CA TYR A 156 5.45 6.64 20.06
C TYR A 156 6.63 5.91 19.39
N GLY A 157 7.34 6.55 18.45
CA GLY A 157 8.50 5.97 17.78
C GLY A 157 8.16 4.78 16.90
N ILE A 158 7.05 4.89 16.15
CA ILE A 158 6.57 3.94 15.14
C ILE A 158 6.80 4.53 13.75
N LYS A 159 7.17 3.71 12.77
CA LYS A 159 7.40 4.13 11.38
C LYS A 159 6.24 3.68 10.49
N LEU A 160 5.77 4.56 9.61
CA LEU A 160 4.55 4.40 8.82
C LEU A 160 4.84 4.05 7.36
N ILE A 161 4.17 3.03 6.84
CA ILE A 161 4.03 2.80 5.40
C ILE A 161 2.68 3.33 4.97
N ILE A 162 2.67 4.18 3.94
CA ILE A 162 1.48 4.92 3.50
C ILE A 162 1.26 4.71 1.99
N PRO A 163 0.34 3.82 1.58
CA PRO A 163 -0.13 3.73 0.20
C PRO A 163 -0.99 4.92 -0.22
N PHE A 164 -0.91 5.32 -1.49
CA PHE A 164 -1.63 6.48 -2.02
C PHE A 164 -2.96 6.17 -2.72
N VAL A 165 -3.22 4.92 -3.08
CA VAL A 165 -4.46 4.49 -3.72
C VAL A 165 -4.69 3.00 -3.51
N ASN A 166 -5.94 2.55 -3.54
CA ASN A 166 -6.28 1.13 -3.54
C ASN A 166 -6.47 0.59 -4.96
N TYR A 167 -5.95 -0.60 -5.27
CA TYR A 167 -6.43 -1.34 -6.45
C TYR A 167 -7.89 -1.78 -6.29
N TRP A 168 -8.27 -2.25 -5.10
CA TRP A 168 -9.63 -2.69 -4.78
C TRP A 168 -10.58 -1.52 -4.60
N ASP A 169 -11.87 -1.83 -4.45
CA ASP A 169 -12.94 -0.81 -4.41
C ASP A 169 -13.19 -0.29 -2.98
N ASP A 170 -12.63 -0.94 -1.95
CA ASP A 170 -12.73 -0.49 -0.57
C ASP A 170 -12.06 0.88 -0.43
N TYR A 171 -12.80 1.83 0.14
CA TYR A 171 -12.43 3.25 0.19
C TYR A 171 -12.18 3.88 -1.20
N GLY A 172 -12.93 3.40 -2.19
CA GLY A 172 -13.02 3.96 -3.54
C GLY A 172 -12.01 3.38 -4.51
N GLY A 173 -10.72 3.54 -4.21
CA GLY A 173 -9.60 3.05 -5.00
C GLY A 173 -9.62 3.51 -6.46
N MET A 174 -8.94 2.77 -7.33
CA MET A 174 -8.87 3.07 -8.78
C MET A 174 -10.26 3.17 -9.42
N SER A 175 -11.25 2.45 -8.91
CA SER A 175 -12.64 2.52 -9.38
C SER A 175 -13.28 3.90 -9.17
N ALA A 176 -12.95 4.62 -8.10
CA ALA A 176 -13.46 5.98 -7.88
C ALA A 176 -12.94 6.97 -8.93
N TYR A 177 -11.68 6.81 -9.36
CA TYR A 177 -11.12 7.58 -10.48
C TYR A 177 -11.86 7.25 -11.79
N ILE A 178 -12.03 5.96 -12.10
CA ILE A 178 -12.72 5.50 -13.31
C ILE A 178 -14.17 5.99 -13.36
N ALA A 179 -14.87 5.99 -12.22
CA ALA A 179 -16.25 6.47 -12.15
C ALA A 179 -16.39 7.94 -12.54
N ALA A 180 -15.38 8.77 -12.22
CA ALA A 180 -15.35 10.19 -12.53
C ALA A 180 -14.78 10.52 -13.93
N TYR A 181 -13.79 9.75 -14.39
CA TYR A 181 -13.01 10.07 -15.59
C TYR A 181 -13.24 9.15 -16.79
N GLY A 182 -13.88 7.99 -16.58
CA GLY A 182 -14.06 6.95 -17.60
C GLY A 182 -12.90 5.95 -17.65
N GLY A 183 -12.94 5.07 -18.64
CA GLY A 183 -11.95 4.01 -18.84
C GLY A 183 -12.20 2.75 -18.00
N SER A 184 -11.13 2.03 -17.72
CA SER A 184 -11.10 0.76 -16.99
C SER A 184 -9.88 0.69 -16.05
N LYS A 185 -9.84 -0.29 -15.14
CA LYS A 185 -8.69 -0.46 -14.21
C LYS A 185 -7.37 -0.69 -14.94
N THR A 186 -7.39 -1.34 -16.10
CA THR A 186 -6.19 -1.56 -16.91
C THR A 186 -5.74 -0.26 -17.59
N GLU A 187 -6.68 0.59 -18.02
CA GLU A 187 -6.38 1.90 -18.63
C GLU A 187 -5.96 2.96 -17.59
N TRP A 188 -6.36 2.80 -16.31
CA TRP A 188 -6.05 3.70 -15.20
C TRP A 188 -4.56 4.06 -15.13
N TYR A 189 -3.68 3.08 -15.35
CA TYR A 189 -2.21 3.24 -15.31
C TYR A 189 -1.64 4.15 -16.41
N THR A 190 -2.35 4.27 -17.53
CA THR A 190 -1.88 4.96 -18.74
C THR A 190 -2.69 6.20 -19.11
N ASP A 191 -3.86 6.38 -18.49
CA ASP A 191 -4.69 7.56 -18.71
C ASP A 191 -4.03 8.80 -18.08
N GLU A 192 -3.61 9.74 -18.92
CA GLU A 192 -2.87 10.94 -18.50
C GLU A 192 -3.67 11.82 -17.53
N LYS A 193 -5.00 11.86 -17.66
CA LYS A 193 -5.85 12.69 -16.79
C LYS A 193 -5.93 12.07 -15.40
N ILE A 194 -6.20 10.76 -15.33
CA ILE A 194 -6.24 10.00 -14.07
C ILE A 194 -4.88 10.08 -13.37
N GLN A 195 -3.78 9.83 -14.09
CA GLN A 195 -2.44 9.89 -13.51
C GLN A 195 -2.08 11.30 -13.03
N GLY A 196 -2.53 12.36 -13.73
CA GLY A 196 -2.37 13.74 -13.27
C GLY A 196 -3.11 14.03 -11.96
N VAL A 197 -4.31 13.47 -11.78
CA VAL A 197 -5.08 13.59 -10.52
C VAL A 197 -4.40 12.82 -9.39
N TYR A 198 -4.00 11.57 -9.65
CA TYR A 198 -3.31 10.72 -8.68
C TYR A 198 -1.97 11.34 -8.23
N GLN A 199 -1.17 11.88 -9.15
CA GLN A 199 0.06 12.61 -8.82
C GLN A 199 -0.22 13.89 -8.00
N ALA A 200 -1.32 14.60 -8.27
CA ALA A 200 -1.71 15.74 -7.44
C ALA A 200 -2.06 15.31 -6.01
N TYR A 201 -2.70 14.15 -5.82
CA TYR A 201 -2.97 13.57 -4.51
C TYR A 201 -1.68 13.14 -3.79
N ILE A 202 -0.77 12.42 -4.48
CA ILE A 202 0.56 12.08 -3.96
C ILE A 202 1.25 13.34 -3.44
N LYS A 203 1.30 14.40 -4.25
CA LYS A 203 1.93 15.66 -3.85
C LYS A 203 1.26 16.27 -2.62
N ALA A 204 -0.06 16.24 -2.55
CA ALA A 204 -0.81 16.76 -1.41
C ALA A 204 -0.51 16.01 -0.11
N VAL A 205 -0.26 14.70 -0.15
CA VAL A 205 0.09 13.87 1.01
C VAL A 205 1.58 14.02 1.35
N VAL A 206 2.48 13.78 0.39
CA VAL A 206 3.94 13.81 0.60
C VAL A 206 4.41 15.16 1.14
N SER A 207 3.89 16.27 0.60
CA SER A 207 4.29 17.62 1.04
C SER A 207 3.92 17.93 2.49
N ARG A 208 3.08 17.13 3.15
CA ARG A 208 2.73 17.30 4.56
C ARG A 208 3.75 16.66 5.50
N TYR A 209 4.42 15.61 5.05
CA TYR A 209 5.16 14.70 5.93
C TYR A 209 6.59 14.41 5.46
N SER A 210 7.08 15.08 4.41
CA SER A 210 8.44 14.86 3.85
C SER A 210 9.58 15.11 4.84
N ASP A 211 9.32 15.88 5.90
CA ASP A 211 10.28 16.15 6.98
C ASP A 211 10.03 15.29 8.24
N SER A 212 8.96 14.49 8.27
CA SER A 212 8.61 13.67 9.43
C SER A 212 9.45 12.39 9.47
N PRO A 213 10.26 12.14 10.52
CA PRO A 213 11.02 10.90 10.63
C PRO A 213 10.15 9.67 10.93
N ALA A 214 8.84 9.85 11.10
CA ALA A 214 7.89 8.75 11.32
C ALA A 214 7.44 8.08 10.03
N ILE A 215 7.79 8.58 8.84
CA ILE A 215 7.51 7.86 7.60
C ILE A 215 8.60 6.80 7.39
N PHE A 216 8.17 5.54 7.25
CA PHE A 216 9.03 4.44 6.82
C PHE A 216 9.24 4.50 5.31
N ALA A 217 8.13 4.47 4.57
CA ALA A 217 8.14 4.48 3.13
C ALA A 217 6.83 5.03 2.55
N TRP A 218 6.96 5.65 1.38
CA TRP A 218 5.85 5.92 0.48
C TRP A 218 5.56 4.68 -0.37
N GLU A 219 4.30 4.27 -0.43
CA GLU A 219 3.88 3.10 -1.20
C GLU A 219 2.98 3.52 -2.35
N LEU A 220 3.26 3.04 -3.56
CA LEU A 220 2.53 3.51 -4.75
C LEU A 220 1.03 3.21 -4.62
N ALA A 221 0.68 1.96 -4.36
CA ALA A 221 -0.71 1.55 -4.20
C ALA A 221 -0.80 0.31 -3.32
N ASN A 222 -1.96 0.10 -2.70
CA ASN A 222 -2.28 -1.22 -2.16
C ASN A 222 -2.63 -2.19 -3.30
N GLU A 223 -1.85 -3.25 -3.42
CA GLU A 223 -2.05 -4.40 -4.32
C GLU A 223 -2.32 -4.05 -5.79
N PRO A 224 -1.49 -3.21 -6.46
CA PRO A 224 -1.71 -2.85 -7.86
C PRO A 224 -1.66 -4.08 -8.78
N ARG A 225 -2.76 -4.31 -9.50
CA ARG A 225 -2.88 -5.33 -10.56
C ARG A 225 -3.40 -4.75 -11.88
N CYS A 226 -2.97 -5.34 -12.98
CA CYS A 226 -3.44 -5.06 -14.33
C CYS A 226 -3.79 -6.40 -15.00
N SER A 227 -5.02 -6.87 -14.78
CA SER A 227 -5.45 -8.19 -15.23
C SER A 227 -5.27 -8.39 -16.74
N SER A 228 -4.54 -9.44 -17.10
CA SER A 228 -4.16 -9.82 -18.48
C SER A 228 -3.36 -8.76 -19.25
N CYS A 229 -2.83 -7.74 -18.58
CA CYS A 229 -1.95 -6.77 -19.20
C CYS A 229 -0.56 -7.37 -19.43
N LYS A 230 0.20 -6.78 -20.38
CA LYS A 230 1.65 -6.98 -20.40
C LYS A 230 2.25 -6.38 -19.13
N THR A 231 3.26 -7.03 -18.56
CA THR A 231 3.95 -6.56 -17.34
C THR A 231 4.63 -5.20 -17.50
N ASP A 232 4.87 -4.77 -18.74
CA ASP A 232 5.35 -3.43 -19.10
C ASP A 232 4.42 -2.31 -18.64
N VAL A 233 3.12 -2.55 -18.49
CA VAL A 233 2.16 -1.53 -18.04
C VAL A 233 2.44 -1.14 -16.60
N ILE A 234 2.49 -2.12 -15.69
CA ILE A 234 2.78 -1.87 -14.27
C ILE A 234 4.22 -1.40 -14.10
N SER A 235 5.21 -2.08 -14.68
CA SER A 235 6.62 -1.70 -14.49
C SER A 235 6.95 -0.29 -15.00
N SER A 236 6.31 0.17 -16.08
CA SER A 236 6.44 1.56 -16.54
C SER A 236 5.77 2.55 -15.60
N TRP A 237 4.62 2.20 -15.05
CA TRP A 237 3.92 3.03 -14.06
C TRP A 237 4.69 3.11 -12.73
N VAL A 238 5.25 1.99 -12.26
CA VAL A 238 6.11 1.91 -11.07
C VAL A 238 7.29 2.86 -11.21
N ALA A 239 8.06 2.73 -12.31
CA ALA A 239 9.24 3.56 -12.53
C ALA A 239 8.90 5.06 -12.59
N LYS A 240 7.81 5.44 -13.27
CA LYS A 240 7.40 6.85 -13.38
C LYS A 240 6.90 7.42 -12.04
N THR A 241 6.11 6.66 -11.30
CA THR A 241 5.50 7.12 -10.06
C THR A 241 6.52 7.19 -8.93
N ALA A 242 7.42 6.21 -8.82
CA ALA A 242 8.51 6.23 -7.86
C ALA A 242 9.45 7.42 -8.10
N ALA A 243 9.85 7.66 -9.35
CA ALA A 243 10.66 8.82 -9.71
C ALA A 243 9.96 10.16 -9.38
N TYR A 244 8.64 10.23 -9.58
CA TYR A 244 7.85 11.40 -9.19
C TYR A 244 7.87 11.62 -7.67
N ILE A 245 7.65 10.58 -6.87
CA ILE A 245 7.71 10.69 -5.40
C ILE A 245 9.12 11.12 -4.95
N LYS A 246 10.19 10.51 -5.47
CA LYS A 246 11.57 10.91 -5.15
C LYS A 246 11.89 12.36 -5.54
N SER A 247 11.21 12.92 -6.54
CA SER A 247 11.34 14.34 -6.90
C SER A 247 10.67 15.28 -5.90
N LEU A 248 9.71 14.79 -5.11
CA LEU A 248 9.02 15.52 -4.05
C LEU A 248 9.71 15.33 -2.70
N ASP A 249 10.31 14.16 -2.48
CA ASP A 249 10.88 13.75 -1.20
C ASP A 249 12.12 12.86 -1.41
N SER A 250 13.28 13.40 -1.02
CA SER A 250 14.56 12.69 -1.08
C SER A 250 14.95 11.99 0.22
N ASN A 251 14.14 12.09 1.28
CA ASN A 251 14.44 11.57 2.62
C ASN A 251 13.95 10.13 2.77
N HIS A 252 12.75 9.84 2.27
CA HIS A 252 12.04 8.59 2.55
C HIS A 252 12.24 7.51 1.49
N MET A 253 12.09 6.26 1.93
CA MET A 253 12.03 5.12 1.02
C MET A 253 10.75 5.12 0.20
N VAL A 254 10.76 4.44 -0.95
CA VAL A 254 9.62 4.24 -1.82
C VAL A 254 9.53 2.75 -2.19
N THR A 255 8.32 2.19 -2.15
CA THR A 255 8.03 0.79 -2.51
C THR A 255 6.75 0.67 -3.36
N THR A 256 6.49 -0.51 -3.92
CA THR A 256 5.37 -0.73 -4.86
C THR A 256 4.04 -0.99 -4.17
N GLY A 257 4.03 -1.78 -3.08
CA GLY A 257 2.82 -2.28 -2.43
C GLY A 257 2.16 -3.45 -3.17
N GLU A 258 2.90 -4.09 -4.07
CA GLU A 258 2.42 -5.26 -4.82
C GLU A 258 2.44 -6.54 -3.99
N GLU A 259 1.60 -7.51 -4.40
CA GLU A 259 1.48 -8.80 -3.72
C GLU A 259 2.65 -9.76 -4.00
N GLY A 260 3.54 -9.42 -4.94
CA GLY A 260 4.68 -10.24 -5.34
C GLY A 260 4.44 -11.15 -6.55
N MET A 261 3.31 -10.99 -7.25
CA MET A 261 2.97 -11.84 -8.40
C MET A 261 3.92 -11.67 -9.60
N GLY A 262 3.95 -12.65 -10.50
CA GLY A 262 4.81 -12.64 -11.68
C GLY A 262 6.27 -12.89 -11.31
N LEU A 263 6.54 -14.08 -10.79
CA LEU A 263 7.83 -14.47 -10.27
C LEU A 263 8.28 -15.80 -10.91
N THR A 264 9.47 -15.81 -11.51
CA THR A 264 10.01 -17.02 -12.15
C THR A 264 10.87 -17.87 -11.21
N VAL A 265 11.49 -17.25 -10.21
CA VAL A 265 12.36 -17.92 -9.25
C VAL A 265 11.52 -18.77 -8.31
N GLY A 266 11.79 -20.08 -8.26
CA GLY A 266 11.06 -21.00 -7.39
C GLY A 266 9.61 -21.24 -7.79
N SER A 267 9.22 -20.84 -9.01
CA SER A 267 7.87 -21.07 -9.54
C SER A 267 7.53 -22.56 -9.58
N ASP A 268 6.33 -22.87 -9.15
CA ASP A 268 5.67 -24.17 -9.26
C ASP A 268 4.46 -24.15 -10.22
N ASP A 269 4.42 -23.13 -11.09
CA ASP A 269 3.35 -22.87 -12.06
C ASP A 269 1.96 -22.60 -11.45
N THR A 270 1.88 -22.33 -10.14
CA THR A 270 0.64 -21.86 -9.52
C THR A 270 0.32 -20.42 -9.92
N TYR A 271 -0.97 -20.05 -9.80
CA TYR A 271 -1.47 -18.73 -10.19
C TYR A 271 -0.66 -17.54 -9.64
N PRO A 272 -0.25 -17.49 -8.35
CA PRO A 272 0.50 -16.36 -7.81
C PRO A 272 1.89 -16.16 -8.45
N TYR A 273 2.57 -17.24 -8.88
CA TYR A 273 3.84 -17.12 -9.60
C TYR A 273 3.67 -16.63 -11.04
N GLY A 274 2.47 -16.78 -11.61
CA GLY A 274 2.15 -16.32 -12.97
C GLY A 274 2.07 -14.80 -13.08
N ASP A 275 2.14 -14.30 -14.31
CA ASP A 275 2.10 -12.87 -14.66
C ASP A 275 0.70 -12.38 -15.08
N SER A 276 -0.33 -13.19 -14.84
CA SER A 276 -1.70 -12.91 -15.30
C SER A 276 -2.33 -11.66 -14.68
N GLU A 277 -1.78 -11.18 -13.55
CA GLU A 277 -2.15 -9.91 -12.92
C GLU A 277 -1.30 -8.72 -13.38
N GLY A 278 -0.45 -8.91 -14.40
CA GLY A 278 0.33 -7.85 -15.03
C GLY A 278 1.55 -7.41 -14.22
N ASN A 279 1.93 -8.15 -13.18
CA ASN A 279 3.12 -7.90 -12.37
C ASN A 279 4.31 -8.73 -12.88
N ASP A 280 5.51 -8.20 -12.67
CA ASP A 280 6.78 -8.92 -12.79
C ASP A 280 7.63 -8.44 -11.61
N PHE A 281 7.65 -9.21 -10.53
CA PHE A 281 8.24 -8.79 -9.25
C PHE A 281 9.70 -8.36 -9.40
N ALA A 282 10.50 -9.15 -10.15
CA ALA A 282 11.92 -8.85 -10.35
C ALA A 282 12.12 -7.55 -11.15
N LYS A 283 11.28 -7.32 -12.17
CA LYS A 283 11.33 -6.11 -12.99
C LYS A 283 10.90 -4.86 -12.23
N ASN A 284 9.83 -4.96 -11.44
CA ASN A 284 9.34 -3.87 -10.61
C ASN A 284 10.37 -3.48 -9.54
N LEU A 285 10.95 -4.48 -8.85
CA LEU A 285 12.02 -4.27 -7.88
C LEU A 285 13.28 -3.64 -8.49
N ALA A 286 13.58 -3.93 -9.76
CA ALA A 286 14.73 -3.37 -10.45
C ALA A 286 14.58 -1.87 -10.81
N ALA A 287 13.40 -1.27 -10.62
CA ALA A 287 13.23 0.17 -10.83
C ALA A 287 14.20 0.98 -9.91
N PRO A 288 14.88 2.02 -10.42
CA PRO A 288 15.93 2.73 -9.67
C PRO A 288 15.44 3.37 -8.38
N ASP A 289 14.22 3.92 -8.40
CA ASP A 289 13.63 4.68 -7.30
C ASP A 289 12.77 3.84 -6.36
N ILE A 290 12.78 2.51 -6.51
CA ILE A 290 12.21 1.56 -5.55
C ILE A 290 13.32 1.08 -4.61
N ASP A 291 13.16 1.27 -3.30
CA ASP A 291 14.22 0.96 -2.33
C ASP A 291 14.19 -0.50 -1.84
N PHE A 292 13.01 -1.11 -1.81
CA PHE A 292 12.79 -2.48 -1.34
C PHE A 292 11.59 -3.13 -2.04
N GLY A 293 11.50 -4.46 -2.00
CA GLY A 293 10.39 -5.20 -2.58
C GLY A 293 9.31 -5.53 -1.54
N THR A 294 8.05 -5.55 -1.94
CA THR A 294 6.92 -6.00 -1.11
C THR A 294 6.30 -7.25 -1.71
N PHE A 295 5.83 -8.14 -0.85
CA PHE A 295 5.00 -9.27 -1.26
C PHE A 295 4.02 -9.63 -0.14
N HIS A 296 2.87 -10.18 -0.52
CA HIS A 296 1.78 -10.55 0.38
C HIS A 296 1.61 -12.07 0.40
N LEU A 297 0.75 -12.61 1.27
CA LEU A 297 0.42 -14.03 1.29
C LEU A 297 -0.99 -14.31 1.85
N TYR A 298 -1.87 -14.78 0.95
CA TYR A 298 -3.22 -15.26 1.30
C TYR A 298 -3.54 -16.57 0.58
N VAL A 299 -2.91 -17.65 1.03
CA VAL A 299 -2.93 -19.00 0.42
C VAL A 299 -4.33 -19.44 -0.03
N ALA A 300 -5.31 -19.40 0.88
CA ALA A 300 -6.68 -19.82 0.59
C ALA A 300 -7.39 -18.92 -0.45
N ASP A 301 -7.16 -17.61 -0.39
CA ASP A 301 -7.78 -16.65 -1.31
C ASP A 301 -7.19 -16.76 -2.72
N TRP A 302 -5.97 -17.30 -2.84
CA TRP A 302 -5.32 -17.64 -4.11
C TRP A 302 -5.62 -19.06 -4.61
N GLY A 303 -6.48 -19.80 -3.91
CA GLY A 303 -6.87 -21.16 -4.30
C GLY A 303 -5.81 -22.23 -4.02
N ILE A 304 -4.79 -21.91 -3.22
CA ILE A 304 -3.81 -22.86 -2.72
C ILE A 304 -4.38 -23.53 -1.46
N THR A 305 -4.22 -24.84 -1.32
CA THR A 305 -4.83 -25.60 -0.20
C THR A 305 -3.83 -25.95 0.91
N ASP A 306 -2.54 -26.01 0.58
CA ASP A 306 -1.47 -26.32 1.53
C ASP A 306 -0.79 -25.04 1.99
N ASN A 307 -0.99 -24.67 3.25
CA ASN A 307 -0.37 -23.50 3.84
C ASN A 307 1.16 -23.57 3.88
N ALA A 308 1.76 -24.77 3.85
CA ALA A 308 3.22 -24.91 3.79
C ALA A 308 3.82 -24.28 2.53
N TRP A 309 3.02 -24.15 1.46
CA TRP A 309 3.37 -23.44 0.22
C TRP A 309 3.87 -22.01 0.49
N GLY A 310 3.30 -21.33 1.49
CA GLY A 310 3.69 -19.98 1.89
C GLY A 310 5.18 -19.85 2.24
N ASN A 311 5.79 -20.89 2.79
CA ASN A 311 7.23 -20.88 3.09
C ASN A 311 8.09 -20.85 1.82
N SER A 312 7.65 -21.52 0.76
CA SER A 312 8.33 -21.46 -0.54
C SER A 312 8.18 -20.09 -1.18
N TRP A 313 6.98 -19.50 -1.11
CA TRP A 313 6.70 -18.15 -1.58
C TRP A 313 7.64 -17.11 -0.93
N VAL A 314 7.74 -17.12 0.40
CA VAL A 314 8.63 -16.24 1.17
C VAL A 314 10.10 -16.40 0.74
N LYS A 315 10.57 -17.65 0.54
CA LYS A 315 11.96 -17.92 0.13
C LYS A 315 12.26 -17.47 -1.30
N SER A 316 11.30 -17.64 -2.20
CA SER A 316 11.44 -17.24 -3.60
C SER A 316 11.58 -15.72 -3.75
N HIS A 317 10.77 -14.94 -3.03
CA HIS A 317 10.87 -13.49 -3.00
C HIS A 317 12.18 -13.00 -2.40
N ALA A 318 12.55 -13.55 -1.24
CA ALA A 318 13.80 -13.21 -0.56
C ALA A 318 15.02 -13.42 -1.48
N LYS A 319 15.02 -14.50 -2.29
CA LYS A 319 16.08 -14.77 -3.26
C LYS A 319 16.15 -13.74 -4.39
N VAL A 320 15.02 -13.21 -4.85
CA VAL A 320 15.02 -12.12 -5.85
C VAL A 320 15.49 -10.80 -5.23
N CYS A 321 15.07 -10.50 -4.01
CA CYS A 321 15.53 -9.35 -3.25
C CYS A 321 17.04 -9.38 -3.00
N ASP A 322 17.57 -10.50 -2.52
CA ASP A 322 19.01 -10.73 -2.35
C ASP A 322 19.78 -10.52 -3.67
N ALA A 323 19.30 -11.11 -4.77
CA ALA A 323 19.91 -10.94 -6.09
C ALA A 323 19.88 -9.49 -6.61
N ALA A 324 18.87 -8.71 -6.22
CA ALA A 324 18.75 -7.28 -6.54
C ALA A 324 19.57 -6.38 -5.60
N GLY A 325 20.10 -6.92 -4.49
CA GLY A 325 20.77 -6.14 -3.45
C GLY A 325 19.83 -5.20 -2.70
N LYS A 326 18.54 -5.52 -2.65
CA LYS A 326 17.49 -4.73 -1.97
C LYS A 326 16.75 -5.63 -0.98
N PRO A 327 16.35 -5.14 0.19
CA PRO A 327 15.58 -5.95 1.13
C PRO A 327 14.18 -6.24 0.59
N CYS A 328 13.58 -7.31 1.11
CA CYS A 328 12.19 -7.66 0.95
C CYS A 328 11.42 -7.38 2.25
N LEU A 329 10.19 -6.92 2.09
CA LEU A 329 9.18 -6.74 3.12
C LEU A 329 8.04 -7.72 2.88
N PHE A 330 7.80 -8.62 3.84
CA PHE A 330 6.64 -9.50 3.81
C PHE A 330 5.43 -8.73 4.37
N GLU A 331 4.79 -7.94 3.53
CA GLU A 331 4.01 -6.75 3.92
C GLU A 331 2.57 -7.06 4.37
N GLU A 332 2.00 -8.18 3.92
CA GLU A 332 0.73 -8.68 4.43
C GLU A 332 0.70 -10.20 4.44
N TYR A 333 0.12 -10.78 5.48
CA TYR A 333 -0.19 -12.20 5.54
C TYR A 333 -1.23 -12.53 6.59
N GLY A 334 -2.00 -13.58 6.36
CA GLY A 334 -2.94 -14.09 7.32
C GLY A 334 -3.60 -15.39 6.88
N ILE A 335 -4.13 -16.13 7.86
CA ILE A 335 -5.03 -17.27 7.65
C ILE A 335 -6.30 -16.97 8.44
N LYS A 336 -7.46 -17.07 7.78
CA LYS A 336 -8.75 -16.75 8.42
C LYS A 336 -8.99 -17.68 9.59
N ASP A 337 -9.30 -17.09 10.75
CA ASP A 337 -9.65 -17.77 12.00
C ASP A 337 -8.56 -18.72 12.56
N ASP A 338 -7.32 -18.64 12.05
CA ASP A 338 -6.19 -19.47 12.51
C ASP A 338 -4.87 -18.69 12.51
N HIS A 339 -4.52 -18.10 13.64
CA HIS A 339 -3.39 -17.18 13.75
C HIS A 339 -2.11 -17.80 14.33
N CYS A 340 -2.19 -19.02 14.89
CA CYS A 340 -1.11 -19.66 15.65
C CYS A 340 -0.51 -20.91 14.99
N SER A 341 -0.94 -21.27 13.78
CA SER A 341 -0.51 -22.49 13.10
C SER A 341 0.58 -22.21 12.05
N ASP A 342 0.29 -22.42 10.77
CA ASP A 342 1.21 -22.29 9.66
C ASP A 342 1.72 -20.86 9.47
N SER A 343 0.94 -19.85 9.88
CA SER A 343 1.36 -18.44 9.87
C SER A 343 2.58 -18.19 10.75
N VAL A 344 2.73 -18.91 11.87
CA VAL A 344 3.90 -18.84 12.75
C VAL A 344 5.12 -19.48 12.09
N ASP A 345 4.93 -20.49 11.24
CA ASP A 345 6.02 -21.06 10.45
C ASP A 345 6.44 -20.13 9.29
N TRP A 346 5.50 -19.38 8.70
CA TRP A 346 5.82 -18.31 7.75
C TRP A 346 6.67 -17.22 8.39
N GLN A 347 6.34 -16.80 9.61
CA GLN A 347 7.14 -15.84 10.40
C GLN A 347 8.58 -16.33 10.63
N LYS A 348 8.75 -17.60 11.06
CA LYS A 348 10.08 -18.20 11.22
C LYS A 348 10.86 -18.25 9.91
N THR A 349 10.19 -18.61 8.81
CA THR A 349 10.80 -18.62 7.48
C THR A 349 11.22 -17.21 7.06
N ALA A 350 10.37 -16.20 7.26
CA ALA A 350 10.67 -14.81 6.94
C ALA A 350 11.87 -14.31 7.74
N LEU A 351 11.89 -14.54 9.06
CA LEU A 351 12.96 -14.14 9.97
C LEU A 351 14.32 -14.78 9.63
N THR A 352 14.32 -16.05 9.23
CA THR A 352 15.57 -16.83 9.01
C THR A 352 16.08 -16.81 7.57
N THR A 353 15.31 -16.30 6.62
CA THR A 353 15.70 -16.27 5.20
C THR A 353 16.39 -14.95 4.85
N ALA A 354 17.66 -15.02 4.44
CA ALA A 354 18.40 -13.86 3.95
C ALA A 354 17.67 -13.21 2.76
N GLY A 355 17.64 -11.87 2.73
CA GLY A 355 16.87 -11.08 1.77
C GLY A 355 15.58 -10.52 2.37
N ASN A 356 14.96 -11.18 3.36
CA ASN A 356 13.84 -10.61 4.10
C ASN A 356 14.33 -9.76 5.27
N ALA A 357 13.73 -8.57 5.41
CA ALA A 357 14.14 -7.57 6.39
C ALA A 357 13.06 -7.23 7.41
N ALA A 358 11.80 -7.56 7.12
CA ALA A 358 10.68 -7.32 8.00
C ALA A 358 9.45 -8.12 7.52
N ASP A 359 8.49 -8.29 8.42
CA ASP A 359 7.16 -8.82 8.11
C ASP A 359 6.06 -8.09 8.89
N LEU A 360 4.90 -7.94 8.27
CA LEU A 360 3.75 -7.23 8.79
C LEU A 360 2.51 -8.13 8.65
N PHE A 361 2.00 -8.65 9.76
CA PHE A 361 0.77 -9.43 9.69
C PHE A 361 -0.42 -8.54 9.30
N TRP A 362 -1.37 -9.16 8.61
CA TRP A 362 -2.69 -8.61 8.40
C TRP A 362 -3.65 -9.32 9.37
N GLN A 363 -4.28 -8.64 10.34
CA GLN A 363 -4.12 -7.24 10.70
C GLN A 363 -4.26 -6.99 12.21
N TYR A 364 -3.83 -5.81 12.66
CA TYR A 364 -3.95 -5.38 14.04
C TYR A 364 -5.42 -5.22 14.45
N GLY A 365 -5.78 -5.78 15.61
CA GLY A 365 -7.07 -5.53 16.26
C GLY A 365 -6.93 -5.06 17.70
N GLN A 366 -7.89 -4.27 18.20
CA GLN A 366 -8.02 -3.98 19.62
C GLN A 366 -9.44 -3.53 19.99
N GLN A 367 -9.69 -3.37 21.30
CA GLN A 367 -10.86 -2.64 21.79
C GLN A 367 -10.62 -1.13 21.70
N LEU A 368 -11.52 -0.42 21.04
CA LEU A 368 -11.57 1.04 20.92
C LEU A 368 -12.70 1.58 21.79
N SER A 369 -12.80 2.92 21.91
CA SER A 369 -13.84 3.55 22.72
C SER A 369 -15.29 3.24 22.30
N TYR A 370 -15.50 2.74 21.08
CA TYR A 370 -16.81 2.37 20.54
C TYR A 370 -17.01 0.86 20.38
N GLY A 371 -16.06 0.03 20.83
CA GLY A 371 -16.08 -1.42 20.65
C GLY A 371 -14.85 -1.94 19.90
N PRO A 372 -14.86 -3.19 19.41
CA PRO A 372 -13.73 -3.73 18.67
C PRO A 372 -13.47 -2.94 17.38
N SER A 373 -12.20 -2.83 17.02
CA SER A 373 -11.78 -2.47 15.65
C SER A 373 -12.35 -3.48 14.62
N PRO A 374 -12.24 -3.22 13.31
CA PRO A 374 -12.71 -4.16 12.29
C PRO A 374 -12.19 -5.58 12.50
N ASN A 375 -13.04 -6.58 12.20
CA ASN A 375 -12.68 -7.99 12.16
C ASN A 375 -13.07 -8.57 10.81
N ASP A 376 -12.08 -8.99 10.04
CA ASP A 376 -12.23 -9.65 8.74
C ASP A 376 -11.76 -11.10 8.76
N HIS A 377 -11.72 -11.71 9.96
CA HIS A 377 -11.25 -13.06 10.25
C HIS A 377 -9.74 -13.24 10.20
N TYR A 378 -8.97 -12.26 9.73
CA TYR A 378 -7.51 -12.24 9.83
C TYR A 378 -7.01 -11.46 11.05
N THR A 379 -7.91 -10.80 11.77
CA THR A 379 -7.56 -9.81 12.79
C THR A 379 -6.99 -10.48 14.05
N ILE A 380 -5.75 -10.11 14.41
CA ILE A 380 -5.12 -10.52 15.66
C ILE A 380 -5.32 -9.43 16.71
N TYR A 381 -6.21 -9.68 17.67
CA TYR A 381 -6.55 -8.71 18.71
C TYR A 381 -5.49 -8.62 19.79
N TYR A 382 -5.03 -7.41 20.12
CA TYR A 382 -4.11 -7.13 21.22
C TYR A 382 -4.63 -7.71 22.56
N ASP A 383 -3.71 -8.25 23.35
CA ASP A 383 -3.96 -8.85 24.68
C ASP A 383 -4.85 -10.12 24.65
N THR A 384 -4.83 -10.86 23.53
CA THR A 384 -5.49 -12.17 23.39
C THR A 384 -4.47 -13.32 23.32
N PRO A 385 -4.91 -14.60 23.45
CA PRO A 385 -4.03 -15.74 23.22
C PRO A 385 -3.39 -15.74 21.83
N ASP A 386 -4.10 -15.32 20.79
CA ASP A 386 -3.57 -15.23 19.42
C ASP A 386 -2.50 -14.14 19.31
N TRP A 387 -2.64 -13.02 20.04
CA TRP A 387 -1.59 -12.01 20.14
C TRP A 387 -0.30 -12.58 20.72
N LYS A 388 -0.41 -13.46 21.72
CA LYS A 388 0.76 -14.06 22.35
C LYS A 388 1.55 -14.90 21.34
N CYS A 389 0.88 -15.80 20.61
CA CYS A 389 1.53 -16.70 19.67
C CYS A 389 2.00 -15.98 18.39
N GLY A 390 1.12 -15.16 17.79
CA GLY A 390 1.30 -14.62 16.44
C GLY A 390 2.02 -13.27 16.44
N VAL A 391 2.22 -12.65 17.61
CA VAL A 391 2.90 -11.35 17.70
C VAL A 391 3.98 -11.35 18.78
N ALA A 392 3.63 -11.54 20.05
CA ALA A 392 4.58 -11.35 21.14
C ALA A 392 5.76 -12.34 21.10
N ASP A 393 5.49 -13.61 20.77
CA ASP A 393 6.54 -14.63 20.63
C ASP A 393 7.44 -14.38 19.42
N HIS A 394 6.88 -13.87 18.32
CA HIS A 394 7.63 -13.50 17.13
C HIS A 394 8.53 -12.29 17.36
N VAL A 395 8.01 -11.24 18.02
CA VAL A 395 8.82 -10.07 18.40
C VAL A 395 9.97 -10.45 19.33
N SER A 396 9.74 -11.38 20.27
CA SER A 396 10.81 -11.90 21.13
C SER A 396 11.89 -12.59 20.31
N GLN A 397 11.52 -13.45 19.35
CA GLN A 397 12.46 -14.16 18.48
C GLN A 397 13.27 -13.20 17.58
N ALA A 398 12.63 -12.14 17.05
CA ALA A 398 13.30 -11.16 16.20
C ALA A 398 14.26 -10.22 16.96
N SER A 399 14.21 -10.22 18.29
CA SER A 399 15.05 -9.40 19.16
C SER A 399 16.30 -10.11 19.68
N GLU A 400 16.39 -11.44 19.48
CA GLU A 400 17.57 -12.27 19.75
C GLU A 400 18.58 -12.20 18.61
#